data_AF-A0A8S3CRE9-F1
#
_entry.id   AF-A0A8S3CRE9-F1
#
_cell.length_a   1.000
_cell.length_b   1.000
_cell.length_c   1.000
_cell.angle_alpha   90.00
_cell.angle_beta   90.00
_cell.angle_gamma   90.00
#
_symmetry.space_group_name_H-M   'P 1'
#
loop_
_entity.id
_entity.type
_entity.pdbx_description
1 polymer ?
#
loop_
_entity_poly.entity_id
_entity_poly.type
_entity_poly.pdbx_seq_one_letter_code
_entity_poly.pdbx_strand_id
1 'polypeptide(L)'
;MAVVVYLYTVIAFNFFRKFYTKEEDEEKEENCKDMLTCFKFHMYSGIRAGGGIGDELESPNGDALELYRIVFDITFFFFIIVILLAIIQGLIIDAFGDLREQLDSVKETLESKCFICGIGQDYFDKEPHGFETHTSAEHNFANYMFFLTHLLNKPDTEHTGQESYVWEMYQSRRWDFFPIGDCFRRQYEPGGGGATSTES
;
A
#
# COMPACT_ATOMS: atom_id res chain seq x y z
N MET A 1 -8.15 17.80 10.07
CA MET A 1 -7.30 18.28 11.18
C MET A 1 -7.26 19.80 11.27
N ALA A 2 -6.65 20.50 10.29
CA ALA A 2 -6.48 21.97 10.35
C ALA A 2 -7.78 22.77 10.58
N VAL A 3 -8.90 22.38 9.95
CA VAL A 3 -10.21 23.04 10.14
C VAL A 3 -10.69 22.93 11.59
N VAL A 4 -10.57 21.75 12.19
CA VAL A 4 -11.02 21.54 13.59
C VAL A 4 -10.14 22.35 14.54
N VAL A 5 -8.82 22.33 14.35
CA VAL A 5 -7.88 23.14 15.14
C VAL A 5 -8.19 24.63 15.01
N TYR A 6 -8.52 25.11 13.80
CA TYR A 6 -8.90 26.50 13.59
C TYR A 6 -10.16 26.90 14.35
N LEU A 7 -11.19 26.03 14.43
CA LEU A 7 -12.38 26.29 15.24
C LEU A 7 -12.03 26.42 16.73
N TYR A 8 -11.17 25.54 17.27
CA TYR A 8 -10.67 25.67 18.63
C TYR A 8 -9.86 26.96 18.83
N THR A 9 -9.05 27.36 17.84
CA THR A 9 -8.33 28.64 17.89
C THR A 9 -9.27 29.84 17.93
N VAL A 10 -10.37 29.84 17.16
CA VAL A 10 -11.35 30.95 17.19
C VAL A 10 -11.97 31.07 18.58
N ILE A 11 -12.37 29.95 19.18
CA ILE A 11 -12.92 29.92 20.54
C ILE A 11 -11.88 30.41 21.55
N ALA A 12 -10.63 29.91 21.46
CA ALA A 12 -9.54 30.33 22.31
C ALA A 12 -9.23 31.83 22.20
N PHE A 13 -9.17 32.37 20.99
CA PHE A 13 -8.87 33.77 20.73
C PHE A 13 -9.93 34.71 21.31
N ASN A 14 -11.21 34.32 21.26
CA ASN A 14 -12.30 35.16 21.77
C ASN A 14 -12.50 35.04 23.29
N PHE A 15 -12.34 33.85 23.87
CA PHE A 15 -12.72 33.60 25.27
C PHE A 15 -11.56 33.31 26.21
N PHE A 16 -10.47 32.72 25.71
CA PHE A 16 -9.38 32.17 26.54
C PHE A 16 -8.03 32.84 26.32
N ARG A 17 -7.97 33.94 25.54
CA ARG A 17 -6.73 34.64 25.16
C ARG A 17 -5.79 34.94 26.33
N LYS A 18 -6.33 35.23 27.52
CA LYS A 18 -5.53 35.52 28.73
C LYS A 18 -4.63 34.36 29.16
N PHE A 19 -5.06 33.11 28.95
CA PHE A 19 -4.31 31.90 29.34
C PHE A 19 -3.15 31.55 28.39
N TYR A 20 -3.01 32.26 27.27
CA TYR A 20 -1.96 32.07 26.26
C TYR A 20 -0.76 33.01 26.48
N THR A 21 -0.67 33.60 27.67
CA THR A 21 0.47 34.40 28.10
C THR A 21 1.29 33.54 29.03
N LYS A 22 2.59 33.36 28.76
CA LYS A 22 3.54 32.81 29.72
C LYS A 22 4.49 33.94 30.13
N GLU A 23 4.75 34.05 31.43
CA GLU A 23 5.80 34.92 31.96
C GLU A 23 6.99 34.05 32.39
N GLU A 24 8.02 33.97 31.54
CA GLU A 24 9.30 33.33 31.87
C GLU A 24 10.41 34.39 31.86
N ASP A 25 11.20 34.46 32.95
CA ASP A 25 12.43 35.25 33.07
C ASP A 25 12.38 36.69 32.53
N GLU A 26 11.39 37.48 32.98
CA GLU A 26 11.17 38.89 32.61
C GLU A 26 10.73 39.16 31.16
N GLU A 27 10.55 38.13 30.33
CA GLU A 27 9.95 38.23 28.99
C GLU A 27 8.52 37.66 28.97
N LYS A 28 7.58 38.49 28.51
CA LYS A 28 6.17 38.13 28.38
C LYS A 28 5.92 37.52 27.00
N GLU A 29 5.85 36.20 26.92
CA GLU A 29 5.55 35.49 25.67
C GLU A 29 4.03 35.33 25.51
N GLU A 30 3.42 36.21 24.72
CA GLU A 30 2.00 36.10 24.38
C GLU A 30 1.84 35.29 23.09
N ASN A 31 1.48 34.01 23.24
CA ASN A 31 1.34 33.06 22.14
C ASN A 31 0.06 33.26 21.31
N CYS A 32 -0.84 34.15 21.74
CA CYS A 32 -2.11 34.46 21.09
C CYS A 32 -2.35 35.98 20.99
N LYS A 33 -1.46 36.70 20.30
CA LYS A 33 -1.66 38.14 19.99
C LYS A 33 -2.60 38.37 18.80
N ASP A 34 -2.26 37.74 17.68
CA ASP A 34 -3.02 37.75 16.44
C ASP A 34 -3.61 36.36 16.17
N MET A 35 -4.71 36.30 15.42
CA MET A 35 -5.39 35.05 15.07
C MET A 35 -4.43 34.05 14.39
N LEU A 36 -3.54 34.55 13.53
CA LEU A 36 -2.55 33.72 12.84
C LEU A 36 -1.51 33.12 13.80
N THR A 37 -1.01 33.92 14.75
CA THR A 37 -0.03 33.47 15.76
C THR A 37 -0.67 32.43 16.69
N CYS A 38 -1.92 32.68 17.10
CA CYS A 38 -2.69 31.73 17.92
C CYS A 38 -2.94 30.41 17.18
N PHE A 39 -3.27 30.45 15.88
CA PHE A 39 -3.46 29.25 15.07
C PHE A 39 -2.15 28.46 14.90
N LYS A 40 -1.03 29.16 14.64
CA LYS A 40 0.30 28.54 14.58
C LYS A 40 0.65 27.85 15.89
N PHE A 41 0.37 28.49 17.03
CA PHE A 41 0.61 27.90 18.34
C PHE A 41 -0.20 26.61 18.57
N HIS A 42 -1.49 26.60 18.23
CA HIS A 42 -2.30 25.38 18.34
C HIS A 42 -1.85 24.28 17.38
N MET A 43 -1.45 24.64 16.16
CA MET A 43 -0.96 23.69 15.16
C MET A 43 0.39 23.08 15.55
N TYR A 44 1.28 23.87 16.15
CA TYR A 44 2.62 23.44 16.51
C TYR A 44 2.67 22.81 17.90
N SER A 45 2.34 23.57 18.94
CA SER A 45 2.44 23.11 20.33
C SER A 45 1.24 22.25 20.73
N GLY A 46 0.02 22.69 20.38
CA GLY A 46 -1.22 22.00 20.79
C GLY A 46 -1.33 20.55 20.31
N ILE A 47 -0.97 20.29 19.05
CA ILE A 47 -1.02 18.93 18.47
C ILE A 47 0.14 18.06 18.94
N ARG A 48 1.30 18.66 19.23
CA ARG A 48 2.51 17.91 19.64
C ARG A 48 2.53 17.60 21.12
N ALA A 49 1.85 18.40 21.94
CA ALA A 49 1.68 18.13 23.36
C ALA A 49 0.85 16.84 23.55
N GLY A 50 1.42 15.89 24.30
CA GLY A 50 0.84 14.55 24.47
C GLY A 50 -0.51 14.56 25.19
N GLY A 51 -0.76 15.51 26.10
CA GLY A 51 -2.04 15.74 26.77
C GLY A 51 -2.94 16.78 26.08
N GLY A 52 -2.53 17.30 24.92
CA GLY A 52 -3.22 18.36 24.20
C GLY A 52 -2.80 19.76 24.64
N ILE A 53 -3.56 20.77 24.20
CA ILE A 53 -3.20 22.19 24.38
C ILE A 53 -3.13 22.64 25.85
N GLY A 54 -3.80 21.93 26.77
CA GLY A 54 -3.78 22.24 28.20
C GLY A 54 -2.40 22.13 28.84
N ASP A 55 -1.51 21.27 28.33
CA ASP A 55 -0.14 21.11 28.83
C ASP A 55 0.72 22.35 28.58
N GLU A 56 0.34 23.16 27.59
CA GLU A 56 1.11 24.31 27.12
C GLU A 56 0.52 25.64 27.58
N LEU A 57 -0.53 25.62 28.40
CA LEU A 57 -1.25 26.79 28.87
C LEU A 57 -1.17 26.90 30.39
N GLU A 58 -1.35 28.11 30.90
CA GLU A 58 -1.39 28.32 32.35
C GLU A 58 -2.61 27.63 32.99
N SER A 59 -2.44 27.25 34.25
CA SER A 59 -3.49 26.54 35.01
C SER A 59 -4.76 27.39 35.13
N PRO A 60 -5.95 26.79 34.92
CA PRO A 60 -7.23 27.51 35.01
C PRO A 60 -7.71 27.79 36.44
N ASN A 61 -6.99 27.29 37.46
CA ASN A 61 -7.45 27.27 38.84
C ASN A 61 -7.76 28.67 39.38
N GLY A 62 -8.97 28.86 39.90
CA GLY A 62 -9.38 30.12 40.54
C GLY A 62 -9.89 31.19 39.57
N ASP A 63 -10.05 30.86 38.28
CA ASP A 63 -10.65 31.75 37.29
C ASP A 63 -12.16 31.54 37.13
N ALA A 64 -12.90 32.59 36.79
CA ALA A 64 -14.34 32.49 36.53
C ALA A 64 -14.70 31.54 35.36
N LEU A 65 -13.76 31.27 34.45
CA LEU A 65 -13.92 30.39 33.30
C LEU A 65 -13.31 29.00 33.50
N GLU A 66 -12.91 28.63 34.73
CA GLU A 66 -12.22 27.38 35.03
C GLU A 66 -12.91 26.15 34.41
N LEU A 67 -14.22 25.97 34.67
CA LEU A 67 -14.98 24.84 34.14
C LEU A 67 -15.00 24.82 32.60
N TYR A 68 -15.18 25.98 31.97
CA TYR A 68 -15.21 26.09 30.51
C TYR A 68 -13.85 25.78 29.89
N ARG A 69 -12.76 26.17 30.57
CA ARG A 69 -11.39 25.90 30.15
C ARG A 69 -11.06 24.41 30.26
N ILE A 70 -11.46 23.75 31.34
CA ILE A 70 -11.31 22.30 31.51
C ILE A 70 -12.05 21.52 30.42
N VAL A 71 -13.31 21.90 30.13
CA VAL A 71 -14.09 21.27 29.05
C VAL A 71 -13.41 21.48 27.69
N PHE A 72 -12.88 22.67 27.43
CA PHE A 72 -12.14 22.96 26.21
C PHE A 72 -10.90 22.06 26.07
N ASP A 73 -10.12 21.87 27.13
CA ASP A 73 -8.93 21.00 27.09
C ASP A 73 -9.26 19.53 26.87
N ILE A 74 -10.26 19.01 27.60
CA ILE A 74 -10.68 17.60 27.48
C ILE A 74 -11.20 17.32 26.07
N THR A 75 -12.03 18.22 25.52
CA THR A 75 -12.56 18.06 24.17
C THR A 75 -11.48 18.21 23.10
N PHE A 76 -10.53 19.14 23.27
CA PHE A 76 -9.38 19.25 22.38
C PHE A 76 -8.55 17.96 22.37
N PHE A 77 -8.22 17.41 23.55
CA PHE A 77 -7.47 16.17 23.67
C PHE A 77 -8.21 15.00 22.99
N PHE A 78 -9.49 14.79 23.30
CA PHE A 78 -10.24 13.66 22.77
C PHE A 78 -10.43 13.75 21.24
N PHE A 79 -10.81 14.91 20.71
CA PHE A 79 -11.06 15.03 19.27
C PHE A 79 -9.77 15.12 18.46
N ILE A 80 -8.79 15.93 18.88
CA ILE A 80 -7.59 16.19 18.08
C ILE A 80 -6.51 15.11 18.29
N ILE A 81 -6.24 14.74 19.54
CA ILE A 81 -5.15 13.81 19.85
C ILE A 81 -5.64 12.37 19.71
N VAL A 82 -6.75 12.00 20.35
CA VAL A 82 -7.20 10.60 20.36
C VAL A 82 -7.82 10.22 19.01
N ILE A 83 -8.88 10.91 18.57
CA ILE A 83 -9.64 10.49 17.37
C ILE A 83 -8.84 10.75 16.09
N LEU A 84 -8.38 11.99 15.85
CA LEU A 84 -7.77 12.32 14.57
C LEU A 84 -6.43 11.59 14.33
N LEU A 85 -5.58 11.43 15.35
CA LEU A 85 -4.34 10.66 15.19
C LEU A 85 -4.63 9.17 14.99
N ALA A 86 -5.61 8.60 15.70
CA ALA A 86 -6.01 7.21 15.50
C ALA A 86 -6.54 6.95 14.07
N ILE A 87 -7.28 7.90 13.48
CA ILE A 87 -7.73 7.79 12.09
C ILE A 87 -6.53 7.80 11.13
N ILE A 88 -5.58 8.72 11.31
CA ILE A 88 -4.38 8.79 10.45
C ILE A 88 -3.58 7.48 10.55
N GLN A 89 -3.35 6.98 11.76
CA GLN A 89 -2.67 5.70 11.97
C GLN A 89 -3.46 4.53 11.38
N GLY A 90 -4.79 4.54 11.52
CA GLY A 90 -5.69 3.54 10.94
C GLY A 90 -5.56 3.49 9.42
N LEU A 91 -5.54 4.63 8.73
CA LEU A 91 -5.35 4.69 7.27
C LEU A 91 -3.99 4.14 6.83
N ILE A 92 -2.94 4.38 7.63
CA ILE A 92 -1.60 3.83 7.34
C ILE A 92 -1.61 2.30 7.48
N ILE A 93 -2.22 1.78 8.55
CA ILE A 93 -2.33 0.33 8.79
C ILE A 93 -3.14 -0.34 7.69
N ASP A 94 -4.25 0.28 7.27
CA ASP A 94 -5.11 -0.19 6.19
C ASP A 94 -4.33 -0.30 4.87
N ALA A 95 -3.59 0.75 4.49
CA ALA A 95 -2.75 0.73 3.28
C ALA A 95 -1.65 -0.35 3.31
N PHE A 96 -1.04 -0.61 4.47
CA PHE A 96 -0.10 -1.72 4.62
C PHE A 96 -0.80 -3.09 4.60
N GLY A 97 -2.03 -3.17 5.10
CA GLY A 97 -2.90 -4.33 4.98
C GLY A 97 -3.16 -4.69 3.52
N ASP A 98 -3.59 -3.71 2.72
CA ASP A 98 -3.84 -3.87 1.28
C ASP A 98 -2.59 -4.33 0.53
N LEU A 99 -1.43 -3.71 0.79
CA LEU A 99 -0.17 -4.11 0.15
C LEU A 99 0.20 -5.56 0.47
N ARG A 100 -0.06 -5.99 1.70
CA ARG A 100 0.18 -7.37 2.11
C ARG A 100 -0.78 -8.34 1.42
N GLU A 101 -2.06 -8.01 1.35
CA GLU A 101 -3.06 -8.84 0.66
C GLU A 101 -2.72 -9.01 -0.83
N GLN A 102 -2.27 -7.94 -1.50
CA GLN A 102 -1.81 -8.03 -2.90
C GLN A 102 -0.61 -8.98 -3.05
N LEU A 103 0.36 -8.91 -2.13
CA LEU A 103 1.52 -9.79 -2.15
C LEU A 103 1.11 -11.26 -1.91
N ASP A 104 0.25 -11.49 -0.92
CA ASP A 104 -0.23 -12.83 -0.57
C ASP A 104 -1.06 -13.43 -1.71
N SER A 105 -1.91 -12.64 -2.38
CA SER A 105 -2.69 -13.05 -3.56
C SER A 105 -1.81 -13.46 -4.76
N VAL A 106 -0.75 -12.68 -5.04
CA VAL A 106 0.21 -13.02 -6.10
C VAL A 106 0.96 -14.30 -5.75
N LYS A 107 1.36 -14.47 -4.50
CA LYS A 107 2.05 -15.67 -4.03
C LYS A 107 1.16 -16.91 -4.15
N GLU A 108 -0.08 -16.85 -3.65
CA GLU A 108 -1.05 -17.93 -3.77
C GLU A 108 -1.32 -18.29 -5.24
N THR A 109 -1.38 -17.28 -6.10
CA THR A 109 -1.52 -17.48 -7.54
C THR A 109 -0.33 -18.26 -8.12
N LEU A 110 0.90 -17.93 -7.76
CA LEU A 110 2.09 -18.63 -8.25
C LEU A 110 2.23 -20.05 -7.68
N GLU A 111 1.72 -20.29 -6.47
CA GLU A 111 1.70 -21.61 -5.83
C GLU A 111 0.56 -22.50 -6.38
N SER A 112 -0.54 -21.92 -6.85
CA SER A 112 -1.73 -22.67 -7.27
C SER A 112 -1.86 -22.92 -8.77
N LYS A 113 -1.23 -22.11 -9.63
CA LYS A 113 -1.30 -22.27 -11.09
C LYS A 113 0.02 -21.93 -11.77
N CYS A 114 0.31 -22.60 -12.89
CA CYS A 114 1.51 -22.31 -13.66
C CYS A 114 1.42 -20.93 -14.31
N PHE A 115 2.46 -20.11 -14.16
CA PHE A 115 2.52 -18.76 -14.75
C PHE A 115 2.42 -18.76 -16.28
N ILE A 116 2.96 -19.78 -16.96
CA ILE A 116 3.04 -19.84 -18.43
C ILE A 116 1.74 -20.37 -19.04
N CYS A 117 1.25 -21.54 -18.59
CA CYS A 117 0.08 -22.18 -19.19
C CYS A 117 -1.23 -21.93 -18.44
N GLY A 118 -1.19 -21.45 -17.20
CA GLY A 118 -2.38 -21.18 -16.39
C GLY A 118 -3.10 -22.43 -15.85
N ILE A 119 -2.57 -23.62 -16.08
CA ILE A 119 -3.13 -24.87 -15.53
C ILE A 119 -2.84 -24.94 -14.03
N GLY A 120 -3.84 -25.35 -13.23
CA GLY A 120 -3.75 -25.45 -11.78
C GLY A 120 -2.91 -26.63 -11.30
N GLN A 121 -2.36 -26.51 -10.08
CA GLN A 121 -1.57 -27.55 -9.42
C GLN A 121 -2.33 -28.86 -9.25
N ASP A 122 -3.67 -28.79 -9.08
CA ASP A 122 -4.58 -29.92 -8.94
C ASP A 122 -4.53 -30.89 -10.13
N TYR A 123 -4.27 -30.38 -11.34
CA TYR A 123 -4.07 -31.22 -12.51
C TYR A 123 -2.75 -31.99 -12.47
N PHE A 124 -1.67 -31.35 -12.02
CA PHE A 124 -0.32 -31.89 -12.07
C PHE A 124 0.01 -32.82 -10.89
N ASP A 125 -0.51 -32.51 -9.70
CA ASP A 125 -0.26 -33.25 -8.46
C ASP A 125 -1.02 -34.58 -8.36
N LYS A 126 -1.65 -35.02 -9.47
CA LYS A 126 -2.00 -36.44 -9.68
C LYS A 126 -0.75 -37.33 -9.60
N GLU A 127 0.40 -36.79 -10.01
CA GLU A 127 1.71 -37.40 -9.84
C GLU A 127 2.46 -36.72 -8.68
N PRO A 128 3.23 -37.46 -7.86
CA PRO A 128 4.01 -36.87 -6.77
C PRO A 128 4.96 -35.77 -7.27
N HIS A 129 4.92 -34.59 -6.65
CA HIS A 129 5.72 -33.41 -7.04
C HIS A 129 5.51 -32.97 -8.50
N GLY A 130 4.33 -33.25 -9.06
CA GLY A 130 4.01 -32.96 -10.45
C GLY A 130 4.04 -31.48 -10.77
N PHE A 131 3.44 -30.62 -9.94
CA PHE A 131 3.42 -29.18 -10.17
C PHE A 131 4.80 -28.53 -10.05
N GLU A 132 5.60 -28.94 -9.04
CA GLU A 132 6.97 -28.47 -8.85
C GLU A 132 7.86 -28.86 -10.04
N THR A 133 7.74 -30.09 -10.54
CA THR A 133 8.47 -30.55 -11.73
C THR A 133 8.04 -29.76 -12.97
N HIS A 134 6.73 -29.54 -13.14
CA HIS A 134 6.19 -28.76 -14.26
C HIS A 134 6.73 -27.33 -14.26
N THR A 135 6.74 -26.64 -13.13
CA THR A 135 7.20 -25.24 -13.04
C THR A 135 8.72 -25.09 -13.07
N SER A 136 9.48 -26.07 -12.55
CA SER A 136 10.94 -26.00 -12.49
C SER A 136 11.67 -26.54 -13.73
N ALA A 137 11.09 -27.54 -14.41
CA ALA A 137 11.74 -28.22 -15.54
C ALA A 137 11.04 -27.97 -16.89
N GLU A 138 9.71 -28.00 -16.94
CA GLU A 138 8.95 -27.86 -18.20
C GLU A 138 8.70 -26.38 -18.53
N HIS A 139 8.02 -25.65 -17.63
CA HIS A 139 7.61 -24.26 -17.76
C HIS A 139 8.41 -23.33 -16.83
N ASN A 140 9.73 -23.46 -16.86
CA ASN A 140 10.62 -22.60 -16.09
C ASN A 140 10.71 -21.21 -16.71
N PHE A 141 10.27 -20.18 -15.98
CA PHE A 141 10.29 -18.80 -16.42
C PHE A 141 11.68 -18.31 -16.88
N ALA A 142 12.75 -18.70 -16.17
CA ALA A 142 14.10 -18.29 -16.53
C ALA A 142 14.55 -18.92 -17.86
N ASN A 143 14.15 -20.16 -18.14
CA ASN A 143 14.49 -20.82 -19.41
C ASN A 143 13.86 -20.11 -20.61
N TYR A 144 12.63 -19.58 -20.48
CA TYR A 144 12.03 -18.75 -21.54
C TYR A 144 12.85 -17.48 -21.79
N MET A 145 13.31 -16.80 -20.72
CA MET A 145 14.15 -15.62 -20.83
C MET A 145 15.52 -15.93 -21.47
N PHE A 146 16.14 -17.05 -21.09
CA PHE A 146 17.38 -17.52 -21.70
C PHE A 146 17.21 -17.90 -23.15
N PHE A 147 16.08 -18.52 -23.53
CA PHE A 147 15.78 -18.86 -24.91
C PHE A 147 15.61 -17.60 -25.78
N LEU A 148 14.90 -16.58 -25.30
CA LEU A 148 14.80 -15.30 -26.02
C LEU A 148 16.18 -14.63 -26.16
N THR A 149 16.97 -14.62 -25.09
CA THR A 149 18.35 -14.09 -25.14
C THR A 149 19.23 -14.90 -26.11
N HIS A 150 19.04 -16.21 -26.20
CA HIS A 150 19.73 -17.07 -27.14
C HIS A 150 19.38 -16.70 -28.59
N LEU A 151 18.09 -16.54 -28.92
CA LEU A 151 17.64 -16.14 -30.26
C LEU A 151 18.20 -14.76 -30.65
N LEU A 152 18.20 -13.80 -29.74
CA LEU A 152 18.71 -12.44 -29.99
C LEU A 152 20.21 -12.40 -30.30
N ASN A 153 20.99 -13.32 -29.73
CA ASN A 153 22.46 -13.34 -29.91
C ASN A 153 22.92 -14.31 -31.01
N LYS A 154 22.02 -15.12 -31.56
CA LYS A 154 22.33 -16.12 -32.59
C LYS A 154 22.02 -15.56 -33.98
N PRO A 155 22.94 -15.67 -34.97
CA PRO A 155 22.68 -15.21 -36.32
C PRO A 155 21.46 -15.92 -36.95
N ASP A 156 20.61 -15.17 -37.64
CA ASP A 156 19.38 -15.68 -38.28
C ASP A 156 19.63 -16.87 -39.22
N THR A 157 20.80 -16.94 -39.87
CA THR A 157 21.19 -18.03 -40.77
C THR A 157 21.45 -19.35 -40.06
N GLU A 158 21.67 -19.32 -38.74
CA GLU A 158 21.96 -20.49 -37.93
C GLU A 158 20.74 -20.95 -37.10
N HIS A 159 19.62 -20.25 -37.22
CA HIS A 159 18.37 -20.66 -36.56
C HIS A 159 17.92 -22.02 -37.10
N THR A 160 17.52 -22.91 -36.19
CA THR A 160 16.81 -24.14 -36.57
C THR A 160 15.39 -23.80 -37.03
N GLY A 161 14.69 -24.74 -37.67
CA GLY A 161 13.32 -24.48 -38.15
C GLY A 161 12.34 -24.03 -37.05
N GLN A 162 12.47 -24.59 -35.84
CA GLN A 162 11.65 -24.18 -34.68
C GLN A 162 12.06 -22.79 -34.17
N GLU A 163 13.37 -22.51 -34.11
CA GLU A 163 13.88 -21.20 -33.71
C GLU A 163 13.45 -20.12 -34.70
N SER A 164 13.54 -20.37 -36.01
CA SER A 164 13.09 -19.43 -37.04
C SER A 164 11.59 -19.13 -36.94
N TYR A 165 10.77 -20.14 -36.63
CA TYR A 165 9.33 -19.93 -36.39
C TYR A 165 9.07 -19.00 -35.20
N VAL A 166 9.72 -19.25 -34.06
CA VAL A 166 9.57 -18.38 -32.88
C VAL A 166 10.18 -16.99 -33.13
N TRP A 167 11.28 -16.90 -33.87
CA TRP A 167 11.91 -15.64 -34.26
C TRP A 167 11.00 -14.78 -35.13
N GLU A 168 10.29 -15.38 -36.09
CA GLU A 168 9.29 -14.68 -36.91
C GLU A 168 8.12 -14.19 -36.06
N MET A 169 7.61 -15.01 -35.14
CA MET A 169 6.56 -14.62 -34.18
C MET A 169 7.00 -13.45 -33.30
N TYR A 170 8.23 -13.52 -32.77
CA TYR A 170 8.83 -12.45 -31.97
C TYR A 170 8.94 -11.14 -32.75
N GLN A 171 9.48 -11.17 -33.98
CA GLN A 171 9.58 -9.98 -34.84
C GLN A 171 8.22 -9.40 -35.22
N SER A 172 7.22 -10.27 -35.44
CA SER A 172 5.84 -9.86 -35.73
C SER A 172 5.02 -9.47 -34.49
N ARG A 173 5.62 -9.49 -33.29
CA ARG A 173 4.98 -9.23 -31.99
C ARG A 173 3.75 -10.12 -31.74
N ARG A 174 3.79 -11.36 -32.22
CA ARG A 174 2.79 -12.39 -31.94
C ARG A 174 3.32 -13.35 -30.89
N TRP A 175 2.46 -13.71 -29.93
CA TRP A 175 2.83 -14.50 -28.75
C TRP A 175 2.16 -15.87 -28.72
N ASP A 176 1.60 -16.31 -29.86
CA ASP A 176 0.81 -17.53 -29.99
C ASP A 176 1.63 -18.82 -29.80
N PHE A 177 2.95 -18.72 -29.71
CA PHE A 177 3.84 -19.86 -29.42
C PHE A 177 3.84 -20.26 -27.94
N PHE A 178 3.31 -19.43 -27.03
CA PHE A 178 3.16 -19.81 -25.62
C PHE A 178 2.03 -20.83 -25.43
N PRO A 179 2.21 -21.86 -24.59
CA PRO A 179 1.24 -22.92 -24.40
C PRO A 179 0.13 -22.51 -23.41
N ILE A 180 -0.72 -21.56 -23.79
CA ILE A 180 -1.81 -21.06 -22.93
C ILE A 180 -2.91 -22.14 -22.82
N GLY A 181 -3.23 -22.54 -21.59
CA GLY A 181 -4.27 -23.54 -21.31
C GLY A 181 -3.88 -24.99 -21.67
N ASP A 182 -2.67 -25.22 -22.15
CA ASP A 182 -2.20 -26.55 -22.57
C ASP A 182 -0.75 -26.82 -22.11
N CYS A 183 -0.33 -28.07 -22.16
CA CYS A 183 1.06 -28.46 -21.92
C CYS A 183 1.35 -29.81 -22.56
N PHE A 184 2.63 -30.16 -22.69
CA PHE A 184 3.05 -31.42 -23.32
C PHE A 184 2.32 -32.63 -22.73
N ARG A 185 2.28 -32.77 -21.39
CA ARG A 185 1.60 -33.91 -20.75
C ARG A 185 0.12 -33.98 -21.14
N ARG A 186 -0.59 -32.86 -21.08
CA ARG A 186 -2.03 -32.77 -21.37
C ARG A 186 -2.36 -33.11 -22.82
N GLN A 187 -1.51 -32.70 -23.76
CA GLN A 187 -1.67 -33.00 -25.18
C GLN A 187 -1.47 -34.49 -25.51
N TYR A 188 -0.62 -35.20 -24.75
CA TYR A 188 -0.24 -36.60 -25.02
C TYR A 188 -0.86 -37.61 -24.06
N GLU A 189 -1.77 -37.19 -23.17
CA GLU A 189 -2.53 -38.11 -22.32
C GLU A 189 -3.47 -39.00 -23.17
N PRO A 190 -3.51 -40.33 -22.95
CA PRO A 190 -4.40 -41.22 -23.69
C PRO A 190 -5.87 -40.90 -23.37
N GLY A 191 -6.55 -40.27 -24.33
CA GLY A 191 -7.93 -39.77 -24.20
C GLY A 191 -8.06 -38.25 -24.26
N GLY A 192 -6.95 -37.51 -24.14
CA GLY A 192 -6.86 -36.05 -24.30
C GLY A 192 -6.61 -35.66 -25.76
N GLY A 193 -7.57 -35.95 -26.65
CA GLY A 193 -7.56 -35.31 -27.97
C GLY A 193 -7.64 -33.81 -27.78
N GLY A 194 -6.68 -33.08 -28.36
CA GLY A 194 -6.57 -31.63 -28.26
C GLY A 194 -7.94 -30.94 -28.26
N ALA A 195 -8.25 -30.30 -27.14
CA ALA A 195 -9.35 -29.37 -27.07
C ALA A 195 -8.98 -28.20 -27.96
N THR A 196 -9.44 -28.30 -29.20
CA THR A 196 -9.62 -27.23 -30.17
C THR A 196 -9.79 -25.88 -29.49
N SER A 197 -8.88 -24.99 -29.85
CA SER A 197 -9.05 -23.55 -29.80
C SER A 197 -10.38 -23.15 -30.45
N THR A 198 -11.43 -22.99 -29.65
CA THR A 198 -12.63 -22.24 -30.02
C THR A 198 -13.23 -21.55 -28.79
N GLU A 199 -13.14 -20.21 -28.81
CA GLU A 199 -14.02 -19.21 -28.17
C GLU A 199 -13.99 -19.15 -26.62
N SER A 200 -13.85 -18.01 -25.96
CA SER A 200 -14.31 -16.63 -26.22
C SER A 200 -13.40 -15.58 -25.59
#